data_AF-A0A428RV44-F1
#
_entry.id   AF-A0A428RV44-F1
#
_cell.length_a   1.000
_cell.length_b   1.000
_cell.length_c   1.000
_cell.angle_alpha   90.00
_cell.angle_beta   90.00
_cell.angle_gamma   90.00
#
_symmetry.space_group_name_H-M   'P 1'
#
loop_
_entity.id
_entity.type
_entity.pdbx_description
1 polymer ?
#
loop_
_entity_poly.entity_id
_entity_poly.type
_entity_poly.pdbx_seq_one_letter_code
_entity_poly.pdbx_strand_id
1 'polypeptide(L)'
;MDRESLILAIQLQCQDLTLLEQSRKGKQRLGETTDSDLALEACRHELESTAMLVSDRALSLSMARAVNSDARAIAKAQASEEQAARDRGMAR
;
A
#
# COMPACT_ATOMS: atom_id res chain seq x y z
N MET A 1 13.15 -0.24 8.20
CA MET A 1 12.57 -1.42 7.55
C MET A 1 12.15 -1.04 6.14
N ASP A 2 12.46 -1.88 5.16
CA ASP A 2 11.94 -1.77 3.79
C ASP A 2 10.49 -2.29 3.70
N ARG A 3 9.83 -2.02 2.56
CA ARG A 3 8.42 -2.37 2.33
C ARG A 3 8.18 -3.88 2.37
N GLU A 4 9.05 -4.65 1.73
CA GLU A 4 8.89 -6.10 1.64
C GLU A 4 9.01 -6.74 3.03
N SER A 5 9.99 -6.28 3.82
CA SER A 5 10.12 -6.65 5.23
C SER A 5 8.88 -6.31 6.05
N LEU A 6 8.25 -5.15 5.81
CA LEU A 6 7.04 -4.75 6.54
C LEU A 6 5.82 -5.60 6.16
N ILE A 7 5.64 -5.89 4.87
CA ILE A 7 4.56 -6.76 4.39
C ILE A 7 4.73 -8.17 4.97
N LEU A 8 5.96 -8.70 4.93
CA LEU A 8 6.27 -10.01 5.49
C LEU A 8 6.00 -10.05 7.01
N ALA A 9 6.38 -9.01 7.75
CA ALA A 9 6.11 -8.93 9.19
C ALA A 9 4.60 -8.99 9.49
N ILE A 10 3.79 -8.24 8.74
CA ILE A 10 2.32 -8.26 8.90
C ILE A 10 1.76 -9.65 8.57
N GLN A 11 2.23 -10.28 7.50
CA GLN A 11 1.80 -11.64 7.12
C GLN A 11 2.13 -12.67 8.20
N LEU A 12 3.32 -12.60 8.79
CA LEU A 12 3.73 -13.48 9.90
C LEU A 12 2.85 -13.26 11.13
N GLN A 13 2.59 -12.00 11.51
CA GLN A 13 1.69 -11.72 12.64
C GLN A 13 0.27 -12.23 12.41
N CYS A 14 -0.27 -12.14 11.19
CA CYS A 14 -1.57 -12.72 10.86
C CYS A 14 -1.58 -14.26 10.95
N GLN A 15 -0.48 -14.91 10.58
CA GLN A 15 -0.32 -16.37 10.74
C GLN A 15 -0.27 -16.75 12.23
N ASP A 16 0.48 -16.01 13.04
CA ASP A 16 0.57 -16.22 14.48
C ASP A 16 -0.79 -16.09 15.17
N LEU A 17 -1.58 -15.06 14.82
CA LEU A 17 -2.95 -14.92 15.33
C LEU A 17 -3.82 -16.12 14.96
N THR A 18 -3.70 -16.62 13.73
CA THR A 18 -4.46 -17.79 13.27
C THR A 18 -4.06 -19.07 14.03
N LEU A 19 -2.76 -19.25 14.32
CA LEU A 19 -2.28 -20.37 15.13
C LEU A 19 -2.74 -20.27 16.59
N LEU A 20 -2.77 -19.05 17.14
CA LEU A 20 -3.31 -18.78 18.47
C LEU A 20 -4.81 -19.13 18.56
N GLU A 21 -5.60 -18.81 17.55
CA GLU A 21 -7.02 -19.20 17.48
C GLU A 21 -7.19 -20.72 17.45
N GLN A 22 -6.40 -21.41 16.62
CA GLN A 22 -6.48 -22.86 16.47
C GLN A 22 -6.07 -23.62 17.72
N SER A 23 -5.09 -23.11 18.47
CA SER A 23 -4.58 -23.72 19.70
C SER A 23 -5.49 -23.53 20.93
N ARG A 24 -6.49 -22.65 20.86
CA ARG A 24 -7.40 -22.33 21.98
C ARG A 24 -8.61 -23.26 22.14
N LYS A 25 -8.80 -24.26 21.26
CA LYS A 25 -9.91 -25.22 21.36
C LYS A 25 -9.80 -26.06 22.65
N GLY A 26 -10.55 -25.71 23.72
CA GLY A 26 -10.79 -26.64 24.82
C GLY A 26 -11.11 -26.11 26.24
N LYS A 27 -11.24 -24.80 26.51
CA LYS A 27 -11.43 -24.32 27.90
C LYS A 27 -12.54 -23.30 28.17
N GLN A 28 -13.34 -22.91 27.17
CA GLN A 28 -14.32 -21.82 27.34
C GLN A 28 -15.76 -22.34 27.41
N ARG A 29 -16.58 -21.69 28.25
CA ARG A 29 -18.03 -21.90 28.31
C ARG A 29 -18.66 -21.42 27.01
N LEU A 30 -19.60 -22.20 26.49
CA LEU A 30 -20.35 -21.85 25.28
C LEU A 30 -21.06 -20.49 25.50
N GLY A 31 -20.69 -19.46 24.73
CA GLY A 31 -21.40 -18.18 24.69
C GLY A 31 -20.73 -16.97 25.37
N GLU A 32 -19.55 -17.12 25.99
CA GLU A 32 -18.80 -15.97 26.56
C GLU A 32 -17.66 -15.54 25.63
N THR A 33 -17.75 -14.34 25.06
CA THR A 33 -16.61 -13.65 24.42
C THR A 33 -15.69 -13.16 25.53
N THR A 34 -14.45 -13.63 25.54
CA THR A 34 -13.47 -13.18 26.55
C THR A 34 -12.75 -11.91 26.10
N ASP A 35 -12.20 -11.15 27.05
CA ASP A 35 -11.32 -10.02 26.75
C ASP A 35 -10.17 -10.42 25.82
N SER A 36 -9.69 -11.67 25.93
CA SER A 36 -8.69 -12.23 25.02
C SER A 36 -9.19 -12.43 23.60
N ASP A 37 -10.48 -12.73 23.40
CA ASP A 37 -11.09 -12.83 22.07
C ASP A 37 -11.24 -11.45 21.44
N LEU A 38 -11.70 -10.47 22.24
CA LEU A 38 -11.80 -9.08 21.81
C LEU A 38 -10.42 -8.48 21.46
N ALA A 39 -9.41 -8.75 22.28
CA ALA A 39 -8.05 -8.30 22.02
C ALA A 39 -7.47 -8.91 20.74
N LEU A 40 -7.78 -10.18 20.47
CA LEU A 40 -7.33 -10.88 19.26
C LEU A 40 -7.97 -10.29 18.00
N GLU A 41 -9.28 -10.03 18.05
CA GLU A 41 -10.04 -9.39 16.98
C GLU A 41 -9.54 -7.96 16.72
N ALA A 42 -9.30 -7.18 17.78
CA ALA A 42 -8.73 -5.83 17.67
C ALA A 42 -7.33 -5.87 17.02
N CYS A 43 -6.46 -6.79 17.45
CA CYS A 43 -5.13 -6.99 16.86
C CYS A 43 -5.24 -7.32 15.36
N ARG A 44 -6.15 -8.20 14.98
CA ARG A 44 -6.39 -8.57 13.57
C ARG A 44 -6.79 -7.35 12.75
N HIS A 45 -7.74 -6.57 13.24
CA HIS A 45 -8.20 -5.36 12.58
C HIS A 45 -7.07 -4.32 12.43
N GLU A 46 -6.23 -4.13 13.45
CA GLU A 46 -5.08 -3.24 13.37
C GLU A 46 -4.05 -3.68 12.33
N LEU A 47 -3.77 -4.99 12.23
CA LEU A 47 -2.87 -5.55 11.21
C LEU A 47 -3.40 -5.35 9.80
N GLU A 48 -4.70 -5.58 9.59
CA GLU A 48 -5.37 -5.33 8.31
C GLU A 48 -5.34 -3.84 7.93
N SER A 49 -5.63 -2.96 8.88
CA SER A 49 -5.53 -1.50 8.70
C SER A 49 -4.10 -1.08 8.32
N THR A 50 -3.10 -1.64 9.00
CA THR A 50 -1.69 -1.36 8.71
C THR A 50 -1.31 -1.85 7.32
N ALA A 51 -1.79 -3.04 6.91
CA ALA A 51 -1.54 -3.56 5.56
C ALA A 51 -2.12 -2.62 4.48
N MET A 52 -3.33 -2.12 4.68
CA MET A 52 -3.96 -1.15 3.77
C MET A 52 -3.13 0.14 3.68
N LEU A 53 -2.70 0.70 4.82
CA LEU A 53 -1.88 1.91 4.85
C LEU A 53 -0.56 1.74 4.09
N VAL A 54 0.09 0.58 4.22
CA VAL A 54 1.33 0.26 3.48
C VAL A 54 1.07 0.20 1.98
N SER A 55 -0.05 -0.39 1.56
CA SER A 55 -0.47 -0.44 0.16
C SER A 55 -0.74 0.96 -0.41
N ASP A 56 -1.51 1.78 0.31
CA ASP A 56 -1.86 3.14 -0.10
C ASP A 56 -0.63 4.02 -0.25
N ARG A 57 0.34 3.89 0.67
CA ARG A 57 1.61 4.59 0.58
C ARG A 57 2.39 4.16 -0.66
N ALA A 58 2.42 2.88 -0.98
CA ALA A 58 3.10 2.37 -2.17
C ALA A 58 2.45 2.91 -3.45
N LEU A 59 1.12 2.92 -3.51
CA LEU A 59 0.36 3.48 -4.62
C LEU A 59 0.64 4.97 -4.79
N SER A 60 0.59 5.74 -3.70
CA SER A 60 0.86 7.19 -3.71
C SER A 60 2.25 7.52 -4.24
N LEU A 61 3.27 6.75 -3.84
CA LEU A 61 4.63 6.91 -4.35
C LEU A 61 4.75 6.57 -5.83
N SER A 62 4.06 5.53 -6.29
CA SER A 62 4.00 5.17 -7.71
C SER A 62 3.37 6.29 -8.54
N MET A 63 2.24 6.83 -8.07
CA MET A 63 1.55 7.95 -8.73
C MET A 63 2.46 9.19 -8.80
N ALA A 64 3.13 9.55 -7.71
CA ALA A 64 4.06 10.68 -7.70
C ALA A 64 5.20 10.51 -8.71
N ARG A 65 5.72 9.29 -8.88
CA ARG A 65 6.76 8.98 -9.88
C ARG A 65 6.23 9.11 -11.31
N ALA A 66 5.04 8.57 -11.57
CA ALA A 66 4.39 8.68 -12.88
C ALA A 66 4.16 10.16 -13.25
N VAL A 67 3.58 10.95 -12.34
CA VAL A 67 3.35 12.38 -12.55
C VAL A 67 4.65 13.13 -12.87
N ASN A 68 5.75 12.86 -12.15
CA ASN A 68 7.03 13.52 -12.43
C ASN A 68 7.60 13.11 -13.80
N SER A 69 7.52 11.82 -14.14
CA SER A 69 7.96 11.30 -15.43
C SER A 69 7.17 11.92 -16.58
N ASP A 70 5.84 11.94 -16.46
CA ASP A 70 4.94 12.43 -17.48
C ASP A 70 5.10 13.94 -17.67
N ALA A 71 5.25 14.70 -16.58
CA ALA A 71 5.53 16.13 -16.67
C ALA A 71 6.81 16.43 -17.48
N ARG A 72 7.87 15.64 -17.28
CA ARG A 72 9.11 15.78 -18.07
C ARG A 72 8.90 15.41 -19.54
N ALA A 73 8.13 14.37 -19.83
CA ALA A 73 7.82 13.96 -21.19
C ALA A 73 7.00 15.03 -21.93
N ILE A 74 5.98 15.57 -21.27
CA ILE A 74 5.13 16.65 -21.79
C ILE A 74 5.98 17.89 -22.09
N ALA A 75 6.82 18.33 -21.15
CA ALA A 75 7.67 19.50 -21.35
C ALA A 75 8.61 19.35 -22.56
N LYS A 76 9.17 18.15 -22.78
CA LYS A 76 9.99 17.86 -23.96
C LYS A 76 9.18 17.90 -25.26
N ALA A 77 7.98 17.33 -25.25
CA ALA A 77 7.08 17.34 -26.39
C ALA A 77 6.68 18.78 -26.76
N GLN A 78 6.33 19.60 -25.77
CA GLN A 78 6.00 21.01 -25.95
C GLN A 78 7.17 21.79 -26.56
N ALA A 79 8.39 21.65 -26.02
CA ALA A 79 9.56 22.31 -26.58
C ALA A 79 9.85 21.89 -28.04
N SER A 80 9.65 20.61 -28.37
CA SER A 80 9.77 20.12 -29.74
C SER A 80 8.70 20.71 -30.67
N GLU A 81 7.46 20.83 -30.20
CA GLU A 81 6.36 21.41 -30.97
C GLU A 81 6.58 22.90 -31.23
N GLU A 82 7.01 23.66 -30.22
CA GLU A 82 7.37 25.07 -30.34
C GLU A 82 8.49 25.27 -31.34
N GLN A 83 9.53 24.42 -31.31
CA GLN A 83 10.61 24.48 -32.29
C GLN A 83 10.09 24.23 -33.71
N ALA A 84 9.32 23.15 -33.91
CA ALA A 84 8.75 22.84 -35.22
C ALA A 84 7.79 23.93 -35.73
N ALA A 85 7.10 24.64 -34.84
CA ALA A 85 6.26 25.78 -35.20
C ALA A 85 7.10 26.98 -35.66
N ARG A 86 8.20 27.30 -34.96
CA ARG A 86 9.14 28.35 -35.36
C ARG A 86 9.78 28.06 -36.72
N ASP A 87 10.23 26.83 -36.93
CA ASP A 87 10.87 26.42 -38.19
C ASP A 87 9.93 26.58 -39.38
N ARG A 88 8.64 26.19 -39.21
CA ARG A 88 7.60 26.41 -40.23
C ARG A 88 7.33 27.89 -40.51
N GLY A 89 7.44 28.75 -39.49
CA GLY A 89 7.28 30.19 -39.64
C GLY A 89 8.43 30.86 -40.41
N MET A 90 9.67 30.39 -40.22
CA MET A 90 10.85 30.91 -40.92
C MET A 90 10.98 30.42 -42.38
N ALA A 91 10.33 29.33 -42.73
CA ALA A 91 10.30 28.79 -44.10
C ALA A 91 9.22 29.42 -45.01
N ARG A 92 8.49 30.44 -44.51
CA ARG A 92 7.49 31.22 -45.25
C ARG A 92 8.04 32.59 -45.62
#